data_AF-A0A920I8S7-F1
#
_entry.id   AF-A0A920I8S7-F1
#
_cell.length_a   1.000
_cell.length_b   1.000
_cell.length_c   1.000
_cell.angle_alpha   90.00
_cell.angle_beta   90.00
_cell.angle_gamma   90.00
#
_symmetry.space_group_name_H-M   'P 1'
#
loop_
_entity.id
_entity.type
_entity.pdbx_description
1 polymer ?
#
loop_
_entity_poly.entity_id
_entity_poly.type
_entity_poly.pdbx_seq_one_letter_code
_entity_poly.pdbx_strand_id
1 'polypeptide(L)'
;MKLAIDRMNLLRPLSHINSVVERRNTIPILSNVVLHAASEKLSLTATDMDMDIITTTPCSISSEGATTIPAHLLFEIVKKLPEGAEVQFHVADGHAHISAGRSSFNLPTLPIEDFPAINSSDMPVSFSITTPDLRNLIDTTKFAVSMEETRYYLNGIYLHFSDTTNLTAVATDGHRLALSQMKPPSGSESMPAIIIPRKAVSELRKLLDDEPQEVEVKLSETRAEFSVGDVRLTTKLIDGTFPEYKRVIPKGNDKIISVSVNLLSAAVDLCQQ
;
A
#
# COMPACT_ATOMS: atom_id res chain seq x y z
N MET A 1 27.99 6.55 0.65
CA MET A 1 26.91 6.80 -0.33
C MET A 1 26.92 8.27 -0.77
N LYS A 2 26.95 8.50 -2.09
CA LYS A 2 26.77 9.80 -2.74
C LYS A 2 25.96 9.63 -4.02
N LEU A 3 24.85 10.36 -4.14
CA LEU A 3 23.97 10.32 -5.32
C LEU A 3 23.34 11.68 -5.62
N ALA A 4 22.87 11.84 -6.85
CA ALA A 4 22.06 12.96 -7.31
C ALA A 4 20.80 12.43 -8.01
N ILE A 5 19.65 13.07 -7.77
CA ILE A 5 18.36 12.67 -8.34
C ILE A 5 17.47 13.89 -8.58
N ASP A 6 16.74 13.89 -9.69
CA ASP A 6 15.72 14.91 -9.94
C ASP A 6 14.62 14.86 -8.86
N ARG A 7 14.19 16.04 -8.39
CA ARG A 7 13.16 16.15 -7.35
C ARG A 7 11.86 15.41 -7.70
N MET A 8 11.38 15.48 -8.94
CA MET A 8 10.14 14.81 -9.34
C MET A 8 10.29 13.29 -9.27
N ASN A 9 11.44 12.76 -9.71
CA ASN A 9 11.75 11.34 -9.65
C ASN A 9 11.87 10.81 -8.20
N LEU A 10 12.21 11.67 -7.24
CA LEU A 10 12.30 11.33 -5.82
C LEU A 10 10.96 11.51 -5.07
N LEU A 11 10.17 12.51 -5.44
CA LEU A 11 8.97 12.91 -4.70
C LEU A 11 7.89 11.82 -4.73
N ARG A 12 7.66 11.18 -5.88
CA ARG A 12 6.64 10.12 -6.02
C ARG A 12 6.99 8.88 -5.17
N PRO A 13 8.19 8.27 -5.28
CA PRO A 13 8.63 7.22 -4.37
C PRO A 13 8.49 7.58 -2.89
N LEU A 14 8.92 8.79 -2.50
CA LEU A 14 8.80 9.24 -1.10
C LEU A 14 7.36 9.40 -0.65
N SER A 15 6.42 9.74 -1.54
CA SER A 15 5.00 9.85 -1.17
C SER A 15 4.40 8.50 -0.76
N HIS A 16 4.77 7.42 -1.46
CA HIS A 16 4.36 6.05 -1.12
C HIS A 16 5.02 5.57 0.18
N ILE A 17 6.29 5.88 0.37
CA ILE A 17 7.01 5.57 1.62
C ILE A 17 6.38 6.30 2.81
N ASN A 18 6.11 7.60 2.65
CA ASN A 18 5.57 8.46 3.70
C ASN A 18 4.18 8.02 4.17
N SER A 19 3.42 7.30 3.35
CA SER A 19 2.09 6.82 3.72
C SER A 19 2.11 5.51 4.51
N VAL A 20 3.13 4.67 4.33
CA VAL A 20 3.33 3.42 5.09
C VAL A 20 3.90 3.70 6.49
N VAL A 21 4.86 4.62 6.57
CA VAL A 21 5.53 4.98 7.82
C VAL A 21 4.57 5.65 8.79
N GLU A 22 4.45 5.11 10.00
CA GLU A 22 3.62 5.70 11.04
C GLU A 22 4.29 6.93 11.68
N ARG A 23 3.47 7.92 12.04
CA ARG A 23 3.97 9.15 12.68
C ARG A 23 4.49 8.93 14.09
N ARG A 24 4.06 7.85 14.75
CA ARG A 24 4.41 7.53 16.14
C ARG A 24 4.80 6.06 16.21
N ASN A 25 6.10 5.79 16.22
CA ASN A 25 6.64 4.45 16.43
C ASN A 25 7.32 4.37 17.79
N THR A 26 7.12 3.25 18.49
CA THR A 26 7.90 2.92 19.68
C THR A 26 9.32 2.47 19.33
N ILE A 27 9.51 1.92 18.13
CA ILE A 27 10.80 1.52 17.57
C ILE A 27 11.28 2.63 16.61
N PRO A 28 12.30 3.44 16.96
CA PRO A 28 12.67 4.63 16.20
C PRO A 28 13.01 4.37 14.73
N ILE A 29 13.69 3.26 14.42
CA ILE A 29 14.12 2.96 13.05
C ILE A 29 12.97 2.71 12.07
N LEU A 30 11.78 2.33 12.55
CA LEU A 30 10.58 2.20 11.72
C LEU A 30 10.02 3.55 11.26
N SER A 31 10.50 4.66 11.84
CA SER A 31 10.20 6.02 11.37
C SER A 31 11.12 6.45 10.22
N ASN A 32 12.14 5.64 9.91
CA ASN A 32 13.08 5.91 8.82
C ASN A 32 12.70 5.13 7.55
N VAL A 33 13.09 5.70 6.43
CA VAL A 33 13.18 5.01 5.14
C VAL A 33 14.62 4.54 4.93
N VAL A 34 14.79 3.31 4.47
CA VAL A 34 16.05 2.81 3.93
C VAL A 34 16.25 3.39 2.55
N LEU A 35 17.42 4.00 2.33
CA LEU A 35 17.91 4.37 1.01
C LEU A 35 19.03 3.42 0.64
N HIS A 36 18.92 2.73 -0.49
CA HIS A 36 19.98 1.89 -1.04
C HIS A 36 20.27 2.32 -2.47
N ALA A 37 21.47 2.87 -2.69
CA ALA A 37 21.93 3.33 -3.98
C ALA A 37 22.96 2.36 -4.55
N ALA A 38 22.57 1.66 -5.62
CA ALA A 38 23.43 0.73 -6.36
C ALA A 38 22.93 0.60 -7.80
N SER A 39 23.82 0.26 -8.74
CA SER A 39 23.44 -0.04 -10.13
C SER A 39 22.57 1.05 -10.79
N GLU A 40 22.93 2.32 -10.61
CA GLU A 40 22.22 3.50 -11.15
C GLU A 40 20.76 3.67 -10.69
N LYS A 41 20.37 2.97 -9.61
CA LYS A 41 19.04 3.04 -9.03
C LYS A 41 19.12 3.37 -7.53
N LEU A 42 18.15 4.13 -7.08
CA LEU A 42 17.84 4.34 -5.67
C LEU A 42 16.63 3.48 -5.31
N SER A 43 16.82 2.52 -4.43
CA SER A 43 15.75 1.77 -3.78
C SER A 43 15.38 2.47 -2.47
N LEU A 44 14.09 2.71 -2.27
CA LEU A 44 13.52 3.21 -1.03
C LEU A 44 12.69 2.13 -0.40
N THR A 45 12.91 1.88 0.88
CA THR A 45 12.20 0.83 1.60
C THR A 45 11.72 1.30 2.96
N ALA A 46 10.47 1.00 3.29
CA ALA A 46 9.89 1.25 4.61
C ALA A 46 9.02 0.07 5.06
N THR A 47 8.89 -0.10 6.36
CA THR A 47 8.04 -1.15 6.94
C THR A 47 7.54 -0.75 8.32
N ASP A 48 6.37 -1.27 8.68
CA ASP A 48 5.81 -1.25 10.04
C ASP A 48 5.83 -2.65 10.69
N MET A 49 6.59 -3.59 10.11
CA MET A 49 6.66 -5.03 10.43
C MET A 49 5.46 -5.88 10.01
N ASP A 50 4.31 -5.30 9.68
CA ASP A 50 3.15 -6.01 9.14
C ASP A 50 3.01 -5.84 7.62
N MET A 51 3.56 -4.75 7.11
CA MET A 51 3.62 -4.40 5.71
C MET A 51 4.97 -3.76 5.41
N ASP A 52 5.48 -4.01 4.22
CA ASP A 52 6.63 -3.33 3.66
C ASP A 52 6.29 -2.78 2.28
N ILE A 53 6.96 -1.67 1.95
CA ILE A 53 6.90 -1.08 0.62
C ILE A 53 8.31 -0.85 0.13
N ILE A 54 8.56 -1.28 -1.11
CA ILE A 54 9.81 -1.09 -1.82
C ILE A 54 9.47 -0.35 -3.11
N THR A 55 10.23 0.69 -3.41
CA THR A 55 10.12 1.41 -4.67
C THR A 55 11.50 1.74 -5.22
N THR A 56 11.66 1.68 -6.53
CA THR A 56 12.93 1.99 -7.20
C THR A 56 12.78 3.16 -8.14
N THR A 57 13.80 4.01 -8.20
CA THR A 57 13.85 5.16 -9.12
C THR A 57 15.27 5.35 -9.67
N PRO A 58 15.45 5.72 -10.95
CA PRO A 58 16.78 6.00 -11.50
C PRO A 58 17.46 7.18 -10.81
N CYS A 59 18.78 7.11 -10.61
CA CYS A 59 19.57 8.21 -10.07
C CYS A 59 21.03 8.15 -10.53
N SER A 60 21.74 9.28 -10.46
CA SER A 60 23.18 9.33 -10.71
C SER A 60 23.95 9.02 -9.44
N ILE A 61 24.77 7.96 -9.45
CA ILE A 61 25.50 7.49 -8.26
C ILE A 61 26.99 7.74 -8.46
N SER A 62 27.61 8.45 -7.52
CA SER A 62 29.07 8.65 -7.48
C SER A 62 29.75 7.79 -6.42
N SER A 63 28.99 7.31 -5.43
CA SER A 63 29.44 6.34 -4.44
C SER A 63 28.23 5.52 -3.99
N GLU A 64 28.25 4.22 -4.24
CA GLU A 64 27.21 3.29 -3.76
C GLU A 64 27.12 3.27 -2.22
N GLY A 65 26.04 2.71 -1.72
CA GLY A 65 25.86 2.42 -0.29
C GLY A 65 24.41 2.44 0.15
N ALA A 66 24.20 2.19 1.43
CA ALA A 66 22.89 2.21 2.06
C ALA A 66 22.90 3.05 3.34
N THR A 67 21.76 3.61 3.70
CA THR A 67 21.55 4.29 4.99
C THR A 67 20.07 4.31 5.33
N THR A 68 19.72 4.81 6.52
CA THR A 68 18.33 5.12 6.88
C THR A 68 18.18 6.62 7.17
N ILE A 69 17.04 7.21 6.78
CA ILE A 69 16.75 8.65 6.99
C ILE A 69 15.31 8.79 7.50
N PRO A 70 15.00 9.73 8.43
CA PRO A 70 13.62 9.99 8.86
C PRO A 70 12.68 10.29 7.68
N ALA A 71 11.72 9.39 7.42
CA ALA A 71 10.95 9.36 6.18
C ALA A 71 10.07 10.61 6.01
N HIS A 72 9.31 10.97 7.05
CA HIS A 72 8.45 12.15 7.03
C HIS A 72 9.23 13.45 6.83
N LEU A 73 10.39 13.58 7.48
CA LEU A 73 11.21 14.78 7.37
C LEU A 73 11.82 14.89 5.97
N LEU A 74 12.32 13.78 5.42
CA LEU A 74 12.84 13.72 4.06
C LEU A 74 11.76 14.09 3.04
N PHE A 75 10.55 13.53 3.18
CA PHE A 75 9.41 13.86 2.32
C PHE A 75 9.06 15.35 2.38
N GLU A 76 8.95 15.93 3.57
CA GLU A 76 8.63 17.36 3.74
C GLU A 76 9.71 18.28 3.17
N ILE A 77 10.99 17.90 3.28
CA ILE A 77 12.10 18.63 2.66
C ILE A 77 11.95 18.60 1.13
N VAL A 78 11.89 17.41 0.53
CA VAL A 78 11.84 17.24 -0.94
C VAL A 78 10.61 17.92 -1.53
N LYS A 79 9.46 17.81 -0.85
CA LYS A 79 8.22 18.48 -1.27
C LYS A 79 8.36 20.00 -1.36
N LYS A 80 9.11 20.62 -0.45
CA LYS A 80 9.32 22.08 -0.38
C LYS A 80 10.43 22.61 -1.29
N LEU A 81 11.25 21.73 -1.86
CA LEU A 81 12.26 22.14 -2.83
C LEU A 81 11.61 22.69 -4.12
N PRO A 82 12.28 23.61 -4.85
CA PRO A 82 11.79 24.10 -6.14
C PRO A 82 11.59 22.99 -7.17
N GLU A 83 10.63 23.17 -8.07
CA GLU A 83 10.45 22.27 -9.22
C GLU A 83 11.70 22.29 -10.13
N GLY A 84 12.05 21.12 -10.70
CA GLY A 84 13.27 20.94 -11.50
C GLY A 84 14.58 20.97 -10.72
N ALA A 85 14.54 21.00 -9.38
CA ALA A 85 15.74 20.94 -8.55
C ALA A 85 16.39 19.54 -8.62
N GLU A 86 17.70 19.51 -8.80
CA GLU A 86 18.51 18.32 -8.53
C GLU A 86 18.79 18.21 -7.03
N VAL A 87 18.43 17.06 -6.43
CA VAL A 87 18.64 16.75 -5.02
C VAL A 87 19.87 15.89 -4.89
N GLN A 88 20.86 16.37 -4.13
CA GLN A 88 22.11 15.66 -3.88
C GLN A 88 22.12 15.13 -2.45
N PHE A 89 22.56 13.87 -2.31
CA PHE A 89 22.76 13.23 -1.02
C PHE A 89 24.24 12.90 -0.85
N HIS A 90 24.78 13.27 0.31
CA HIS A 90 26.08 12.81 0.76
C HIS A 90 25.94 12.26 2.18
N VAL A 91 26.18 10.95 2.32
CA VAL A 91 26.12 10.28 3.62
C VAL A 91 27.52 10.03 4.15
N ALA A 92 27.80 10.57 5.33
CA ALA A 92 29.06 10.45 6.06
C ALA A 92 28.81 10.65 7.56
N ASP A 93 29.64 10.04 8.40
CA ASP A 93 29.69 10.30 9.85
C ASP A 93 28.33 10.24 10.56
N GLY A 94 27.50 9.24 10.21
CA GLY A 94 26.17 9.04 10.80
C GLY A 94 25.12 10.07 10.38
N HIS A 95 25.41 10.91 9.39
CA HIS A 95 24.49 11.93 8.89
C HIS A 95 24.31 11.85 7.37
N ALA A 96 23.11 12.23 6.92
CA ALA A 96 22.80 12.44 5.52
C ALA A 96 22.71 13.94 5.25
N HIS A 97 23.69 14.45 4.51
CA HIS A 97 23.68 15.81 3.99
C HIS A 97 22.87 15.85 2.70
N ILE A 98 21.80 16.64 2.69
CA ILE A 98 20.88 16.78 1.56
C ILE A 98 20.96 18.22 1.06
N SER A 99 21.28 18.43 -0.21
CA SER A 99 21.38 19.76 -0.80
C SER A 99 20.64 19.87 -2.13
N ALA A 100 20.13 21.06 -2.40
CA ALA A 100 19.51 21.43 -3.67
C ALA A 100 19.64 22.95 -3.87
N GLY A 101 20.48 23.36 -4.81
CA GLY A 101 20.82 24.76 -5.02
C GLY A 101 21.41 25.40 -3.76
N ARG A 102 20.71 26.39 -3.19
CA ARG A 102 21.13 27.11 -1.96
C ARG A 102 20.60 26.48 -0.67
N SER A 103 19.76 25.47 -0.77
CA SER A 103 19.19 24.78 0.39
C SER A 103 20.09 23.62 0.79
N SER A 104 20.31 23.46 2.10
CA SER A 104 21.12 22.40 2.67
C SER A 104 20.53 21.95 4.00
N PHE A 105 20.46 20.64 4.20
CA PHE A 105 19.90 19.99 5.38
C PHE A 105 20.87 18.91 5.84
N ASN A 106 20.96 18.70 7.15
CA ASN A 106 21.75 17.62 7.73
C ASN A 106 20.84 16.78 8.61
N LEU A 107 20.60 15.53 8.21
CA LEU A 107 19.68 14.63 8.91
C LEU A 107 20.46 13.52 9.62
N PRO A 108 20.10 13.16 10.86
CA PRO A 108 20.68 11.99 11.52
C PRO A 108 20.25 10.72 10.77
N THR A 109 21.16 9.76 10.67
CA THR A 109 20.90 8.43 10.14
C THR A 109 20.93 7.41 11.26
N LEU A 110 20.28 6.27 11.05
CA LEU A 110 20.46 5.09 11.90
C LEU A 110 21.18 3.99 11.09
N PRO A 111 21.95 3.11 11.76
CA PRO A 111 22.61 1.99 11.11
C PRO A 111 21.62 1.13 10.33
N ILE A 112 22.00 0.66 9.15
CA ILE A 112 21.11 -0.11 8.28
C ILE A 112 20.89 -1.52 8.82
N GLU A 113 21.87 -2.06 9.53
CA GLU A 113 21.85 -3.35 10.21
C GLU A 113 20.78 -3.45 11.31
N ASP A 114 20.33 -2.30 11.84
CA ASP A 114 19.22 -2.24 12.80
C ASP A 114 17.85 -2.30 12.12
N PHE A 115 17.79 -2.10 10.79
CA PHE A 115 16.54 -2.13 10.05
C PHE A 115 16.05 -3.58 9.93
N PRO A 116 14.77 -3.88 10.23
CA PRO A 116 14.28 -5.24 10.21
C PRO A 116 14.44 -5.88 8.84
N ALA A 117 14.89 -7.15 8.82
CA ALA A 117 15.00 -7.91 7.60
C ALA A 117 13.63 -8.10 6.94
N ILE A 118 13.57 -7.82 5.65
CA ILE A 118 12.37 -8.05 4.84
C ILE A 118 12.43 -9.49 4.38
N ASN A 119 11.68 -10.34 5.06
CA ASN A 119 11.63 -11.76 4.75
C ASN A 119 11.00 -11.95 3.37
N SER A 120 11.73 -12.57 2.44
CA SER A 120 11.14 -13.14 1.23
C SER A 120 10.49 -14.48 1.61
N SER A 121 9.17 -14.49 1.79
CA SER A 121 8.41 -15.73 1.95
C SER A 121 8.13 -16.35 0.59
N ASP A 122 8.10 -17.68 0.53
CA ASP A 122 7.58 -18.37 -0.65
C ASP A 122 6.09 -18.02 -0.84
N MET A 123 5.75 -17.59 -2.05
CA MET A 123 4.40 -17.16 -2.45
C MET A 123 4.06 -17.94 -3.73
N PRO A 124 3.54 -19.18 -3.58
CA PRO A 124 3.46 -20.14 -4.68
C PRO A 124 2.39 -19.79 -5.72
N VAL A 125 1.44 -18.91 -5.38
CA VAL A 125 0.39 -18.47 -6.29
C VAL A 125 0.77 -17.10 -6.85
N SER A 126 0.70 -16.96 -8.16
CA SER A 126 1.04 -15.73 -8.88
C SER A 126 0.08 -15.52 -10.05
N PHE A 127 -0.48 -14.32 -10.18
CA PHE A 127 -1.32 -13.93 -11.31
C PHE A 127 -1.26 -12.42 -11.54
N SER A 128 -1.84 -11.95 -12.65
CA SER A 128 -1.95 -10.52 -12.95
C SER A 128 -3.40 -10.06 -12.89
N ILE A 129 -3.65 -8.86 -12.37
CA ILE A 129 -4.96 -8.20 -12.35
C ILE A 129 -4.79 -6.74 -12.78
N THR A 130 -5.74 -6.20 -13.55
CA THR A 130 -5.67 -4.81 -13.97
C THR A 130 -5.89 -3.86 -12.80
N THR A 131 -5.19 -2.72 -12.81
CA THR A 131 -5.38 -1.65 -11.82
C THR A 131 -6.84 -1.17 -11.73
N PRO A 132 -7.63 -0.99 -12.82
CA PRO A 132 -9.04 -0.65 -12.71
C PRO A 132 -9.89 -1.73 -12.02
N ASP A 133 -9.64 -3.00 -12.29
CA ASP A 133 -10.42 -4.11 -11.70
C ASP A 133 -10.15 -4.23 -10.20
N LEU A 134 -8.88 -4.23 -9.80
CA LEU A 134 -8.49 -4.27 -8.39
C LEU A 134 -8.99 -3.03 -7.64
N ARG A 135 -8.92 -1.86 -8.27
CA ARG A 135 -9.45 -0.60 -7.72
C ARG A 135 -10.96 -0.70 -7.50
N ASN A 136 -11.69 -1.24 -8.47
CA ASN A 136 -13.15 -1.41 -8.35
C ASN A 136 -13.50 -2.35 -7.18
N LEU A 137 -12.83 -3.49 -7.05
CA LEU A 137 -13.03 -4.41 -5.90
C LEU A 137 -12.82 -3.70 -4.56
N ILE A 138 -11.75 -2.89 -4.46
CA ILE A 138 -11.42 -2.15 -3.23
C ILE A 138 -12.42 -1.02 -2.96
N ASP A 139 -12.70 -0.16 -3.94
CA ASP A 139 -13.55 1.02 -3.73
C ASP A 139 -15.00 0.66 -3.39
N THR A 140 -15.50 -0.43 -3.96
CA THR A 140 -16.86 -0.90 -3.71
C THR A 140 -17.02 -1.66 -2.40
N THR A 141 -15.93 -1.99 -1.68
CA THR A 141 -16.00 -2.79 -0.45
C THR A 141 -15.34 -2.14 0.76
N LYS A 142 -14.24 -1.39 0.61
CA LYS A 142 -13.41 -0.88 1.71
C LYS A 142 -14.18 -0.07 2.76
N PHE A 143 -15.26 0.61 2.37
CA PHE A 143 -16.05 1.45 3.29
C PHE A 143 -16.77 0.61 4.36
N ALA A 144 -17.01 -0.67 4.10
CA ALA A 144 -17.66 -1.59 5.02
C ALA A 144 -16.67 -2.34 5.92
N VAL A 145 -15.37 -2.05 5.86
CA VAL A 145 -14.35 -2.68 6.72
C VAL A 145 -14.51 -2.19 8.17
N SER A 146 -14.43 -3.11 9.13
CA SER A 146 -14.53 -2.78 10.55
C SER A 146 -13.36 -1.91 11.04
N MET A 147 -13.67 -1.10 12.05
CA MET A 147 -12.69 -0.30 12.80
C MET A 147 -12.47 -0.85 14.22
N GLU A 148 -13.22 -1.87 14.63
CA GLU A 148 -13.16 -2.47 15.96
C GLU A 148 -12.00 -3.45 16.09
N GLU A 149 -11.21 -3.33 17.15
CA GLU A 149 -10.02 -4.18 17.34
C GLU A 149 -10.35 -5.60 17.81
N THR A 150 -11.49 -5.81 18.48
CA THR A 150 -11.85 -7.11 19.07
C THR A 150 -12.22 -8.17 18.03
N ARG A 151 -12.82 -7.76 16.91
CA ARG A 151 -13.21 -8.62 15.79
C ARG A 151 -12.26 -8.42 14.63
N TYR A 152 -10.98 -8.69 14.88
CA TYR A 152 -9.89 -8.39 13.95
C TYR A 152 -10.05 -9.02 12.55
N TYR A 153 -10.72 -10.18 12.43
CA TYR A 153 -11.06 -10.82 11.14
C TYR A 153 -12.01 -9.99 10.26
N LEU A 154 -12.60 -8.92 10.79
CA LEU A 154 -13.39 -7.93 10.03
C LEU A 154 -12.59 -6.68 9.64
N ASN A 155 -11.34 -6.56 10.09
CA ASN A 155 -10.48 -5.39 9.86
C ASN A 155 -9.73 -5.49 8.52
N GLY A 156 -10.39 -6.02 7.50
CA GLY A 156 -9.83 -6.20 6.17
C GLY A 156 -10.88 -6.52 5.11
N ILE A 157 -10.42 -6.67 3.88
CA ILE A 157 -11.24 -7.17 2.76
C ILE A 157 -10.97 -8.66 2.61
N TYR A 158 -12.02 -9.46 2.68
CA TYR A 158 -11.99 -10.88 2.37
C TYR A 158 -12.03 -11.10 0.87
N LEU A 159 -10.93 -11.62 0.31
CA LEU A 159 -10.78 -11.91 -1.11
C LEU A 159 -10.74 -13.42 -1.31
N HIS A 160 -11.71 -13.96 -2.04
CA HIS A 160 -11.82 -15.41 -2.25
C HIS A 160 -12.53 -15.75 -3.57
N PHE A 161 -12.44 -17.00 -3.99
CA PHE A 161 -13.29 -17.53 -5.05
C PHE A 161 -14.66 -17.91 -4.51
N SER A 162 -15.73 -17.27 -4.98
CA SER A 162 -17.09 -17.73 -4.70
C SER A 162 -17.49 -18.78 -5.74
N ASP A 163 -17.81 -19.98 -5.27
CA ASP A 163 -18.36 -21.08 -6.09
C ASP A 163 -17.53 -21.34 -7.36
N THR A 164 -16.20 -21.19 -7.25
CA THR A 164 -15.18 -21.33 -8.32
C THR A 164 -15.44 -20.52 -9.60
N THR A 165 -16.34 -19.54 -9.57
CA THR A 165 -16.79 -18.80 -10.78
C THR A 165 -16.36 -17.35 -10.79
N ASN A 166 -16.27 -16.72 -9.62
CA ASN A 166 -15.95 -15.30 -9.49
C ASN A 166 -14.93 -15.05 -8.39
N LEU A 167 -13.97 -14.16 -8.66
CA LEU A 167 -13.16 -13.54 -7.63
C LEU A 167 -14.04 -12.54 -6.90
N THR A 168 -14.20 -12.73 -5.59
CA THR A 168 -15.16 -12.00 -4.75
C THR A 168 -14.43 -11.28 -3.64
N ALA A 169 -14.65 -9.98 -3.54
CA ALA A 169 -14.23 -9.15 -2.41
C ALA A 169 -15.42 -8.88 -1.49
N VAL A 170 -15.25 -9.09 -0.18
CA VAL A 170 -16.27 -8.87 0.83
C VAL A 170 -15.71 -8.09 2.01
N ALA A 171 -16.47 -7.13 2.51
CA ALA A 171 -16.16 -6.42 3.76
C ALA A 171 -17.45 -6.20 4.57
N THR A 172 -17.33 -6.26 5.89
CA THR A 172 -18.43 -5.99 6.81
C THR A 172 -17.93 -5.50 8.17
N ASP A 173 -18.68 -4.60 8.79
CA ASP A 173 -18.47 -4.08 10.15
C ASP A 173 -19.47 -4.71 11.15
N GLY A 174 -20.28 -5.66 10.68
CA GLY A 174 -21.40 -6.26 11.43
C GLY A 174 -22.71 -5.46 11.37
N HIS A 175 -22.69 -4.23 10.87
CA HIS A 175 -23.89 -3.40 10.65
C HIS A 175 -24.30 -3.35 9.17
N ARG A 176 -23.32 -3.38 8.28
CA ARG A 176 -23.49 -3.40 6.83
C ARG A 176 -22.51 -4.36 6.19
N LEU A 177 -22.82 -4.80 4.99
CA LEU A 177 -21.98 -5.66 4.18
C LEU A 177 -21.87 -5.11 2.76
N ALA A 178 -20.65 -5.08 2.24
CA ALA A 178 -20.37 -4.79 0.85
C ALA A 178 -19.74 -6.00 0.18
N LEU A 179 -20.18 -6.30 -1.04
CA LEU A 179 -19.70 -7.41 -1.85
C LEU A 179 -19.49 -6.92 -3.28
N SER A 180 -18.35 -7.29 -3.85
CA SER A 180 -17.98 -6.97 -5.22
C SER A 180 -17.40 -8.21 -5.90
N GLN A 181 -17.68 -8.37 -7.19
CA GLN A 181 -17.31 -9.56 -7.96
C GLN A 181 -16.75 -9.18 -9.32
N MET A 182 -15.79 -9.99 -9.76
CA MET A 182 -15.26 -9.95 -11.11
C MET A 182 -14.96 -11.36 -11.61
N LYS A 183 -14.76 -11.48 -12.92
CA LYS A 183 -14.22 -12.72 -13.50
C LYS A 183 -12.82 -12.96 -12.95
N PRO A 184 -12.47 -14.19 -12.56
CA PRO A 184 -11.14 -14.49 -12.07
C PRO A 184 -10.06 -14.23 -13.12
N PRO A 185 -8.94 -13.59 -12.76
CA PRO A 185 -7.78 -13.52 -13.64
C PRO A 185 -7.18 -14.91 -13.92
N SER A 186 -6.58 -15.10 -15.08
CA SER A 186 -5.89 -16.36 -15.39
C SER A 186 -4.75 -16.64 -14.42
N GLY A 187 -4.61 -17.88 -13.96
CA GLY A 187 -3.56 -18.28 -13.00
C GLY A 187 -3.93 -18.06 -11.53
N SER A 188 -5.10 -17.49 -11.25
CA SER A 188 -5.58 -17.27 -9.87
C SER A 188 -6.34 -18.47 -9.28
N GLU A 189 -6.51 -19.57 -10.00
CA GLU A 189 -7.41 -20.68 -9.64
C GLU A 189 -7.03 -21.38 -8.32
N SER A 190 -5.76 -21.35 -7.94
CA SER A 190 -5.23 -21.93 -6.70
C SER A 190 -5.17 -20.94 -5.54
N MET A 191 -5.68 -19.71 -5.70
CA MET A 191 -5.63 -18.68 -4.66
C MET A 191 -6.41 -19.13 -3.40
N PRO A 192 -5.76 -19.22 -2.22
CA PRO A 192 -6.47 -19.35 -0.95
C PRO A 192 -7.43 -18.19 -0.72
N ALA A 193 -8.41 -18.42 0.14
CA ALA A 193 -9.22 -17.33 0.65
C ALA A 193 -8.40 -16.53 1.66
N ILE A 194 -8.28 -15.22 1.45
CA ILE A 194 -7.40 -14.34 2.23
C ILE A 194 -8.16 -13.14 2.78
N ILE A 195 -7.67 -12.57 3.88
CA ILE A 195 -8.17 -11.30 4.42
C ILE A 195 -7.04 -10.27 4.38
N ILE A 196 -7.17 -9.29 3.49
CA ILE A 196 -6.19 -8.22 3.30
C ILE A 196 -6.43 -7.14 4.37
N PRO A 197 -5.46 -6.83 5.25
CA PRO A 197 -5.66 -5.85 6.32
C PRO A 197 -6.06 -4.47 5.82
N ARG A 198 -6.86 -3.74 6.59
CA ARG A 198 -7.36 -2.38 6.26
C ARG A 198 -6.26 -1.40 5.86
N LYS A 199 -5.11 -1.45 6.55
CA LYS A 199 -3.96 -0.58 6.24
C LYS A 199 -3.41 -0.90 4.84
N ALA A 200 -3.16 -2.17 4.56
CA ALA A 200 -2.71 -2.62 3.24
C ALA A 200 -3.72 -2.30 2.13
N VAL A 201 -5.03 -2.48 2.38
CA VAL A 201 -6.09 -2.05 1.45
C VAL A 201 -5.99 -0.55 1.13
N SER A 202 -5.75 0.27 2.17
CA SER A 202 -5.66 1.72 2.02
C SER A 202 -4.43 2.15 1.24
N GLU A 203 -3.28 1.51 1.48
CA GLU A 203 -2.04 1.80 0.77
C GLU A 203 -2.06 1.28 -0.66
N LEU A 204 -2.49 0.03 -0.86
CA LEU A 204 -2.72 -0.54 -2.18
C LEU A 204 -3.63 0.36 -3.00
N ARG A 205 -4.73 0.85 -2.43
CA ARG A 205 -5.65 1.74 -3.15
C ARG A 205 -4.98 3.01 -3.68
N LYS A 206 -4.02 3.59 -2.97
CA LYS A 206 -3.27 4.78 -3.42
C LYS A 206 -2.34 4.46 -4.59
N LEU A 207 -1.83 3.22 -4.66
CA LEU A 207 -1.00 2.75 -5.79
C LEU A 207 -1.82 2.57 -7.08
N LEU A 208 -3.15 2.43 -6.97
CA LEU A 208 -4.05 2.21 -8.10
C LEU A 208 -4.63 3.52 -8.68
N ASP A 209 -4.17 4.69 -8.22
CA ASP A 209 -4.60 6.00 -8.73
C ASP A 209 -3.90 6.41 -10.04
N ASP A 210 -2.78 5.76 -10.35
CA ASP A 210 -1.99 6.03 -11.55
C ASP A 210 -2.64 5.46 -12.84
N GLU A 211 -1.95 5.61 -13.97
CA GLU A 211 -2.40 5.12 -15.28
C GLU A 211 -2.74 3.62 -15.28
N PRO A 212 -3.74 3.17 -16.07
CA PRO A 212 -4.10 1.77 -16.18
C PRO A 212 -2.90 0.90 -16.57
N GLN A 213 -2.52 0.01 -15.66
CA GLN A 213 -1.48 -0.99 -15.84
C GLN A 213 -1.86 -2.31 -15.15
N GLU A 214 -1.03 -3.34 -15.34
CA GLU A 214 -1.14 -4.61 -14.65
C GLU A 214 -0.58 -4.53 -13.23
N VAL A 215 -1.20 -5.28 -12.33
CA VAL A 215 -0.72 -5.56 -10.97
C VAL A 215 -0.33 -7.02 -10.92
N GLU A 216 0.95 -7.30 -10.70
CA GLU A 216 1.39 -8.66 -10.38
C GLU A 216 1.06 -8.94 -8.92
N VAL A 217 0.29 -10.00 -8.68
CA VAL A 217 -0.11 -10.45 -7.35
C VAL A 217 0.59 -11.76 -7.07
N LYS A 218 1.35 -11.81 -5.97
CA LYS A 218 1.88 -13.05 -5.41
C LYS A 218 1.31 -13.26 -4.02
N LEU A 219 1.02 -14.50 -3.66
CA LEU A 219 0.38 -14.78 -2.38
C LEU A 219 0.70 -16.17 -1.85
N SER A 220 0.59 -16.26 -0.53
CA SER A 220 0.53 -17.48 0.27
C SER A 220 -0.68 -17.37 1.23
N GLU A 221 -0.84 -18.31 2.14
CA GLU A 221 -1.88 -18.24 3.17
C GLU A 221 -1.65 -17.10 4.18
N THR A 222 -0.41 -16.63 4.33
CA THR A 222 -0.03 -15.67 5.37
C THR A 222 0.44 -14.32 4.85
N ARG A 223 0.70 -14.20 3.55
CA ARG A 223 1.23 -12.98 2.93
C ARG A 223 0.69 -12.76 1.53
N ALA A 224 0.64 -11.49 1.13
CA ALA A 224 0.41 -11.08 -0.24
C ALA A 224 1.40 -9.99 -0.65
N GLU A 225 1.88 -10.04 -1.88
CA GLU A 225 2.70 -9.03 -2.55
C GLU A 225 1.94 -8.50 -3.76
N PHE A 226 1.88 -7.17 -3.88
CA PHE A 226 1.29 -6.46 -5.00
C PHE A 226 2.39 -5.62 -5.65
N SER A 227 2.73 -5.92 -6.90
CA SER A 227 3.70 -5.15 -7.68
C SER A 227 3.00 -4.32 -8.75
N VAL A 228 3.16 -3.01 -8.68
CA VAL A 228 2.54 -2.00 -9.54
C VAL A 228 3.64 -1.11 -10.10
N GLY A 229 4.06 -1.35 -11.35
CA GLY A 229 5.22 -0.69 -11.94
C GLY A 229 6.50 -0.91 -11.11
N ASP A 230 7.13 0.18 -10.68
CA ASP A 230 8.35 0.16 -9.86
C ASP A 230 8.08 0.09 -8.34
N VAL A 231 6.83 -0.13 -7.93
CA VAL A 231 6.42 -0.22 -6.52
C VAL A 231 5.99 -1.64 -6.19
N ARG A 232 6.49 -2.16 -5.07
CA ARG A 232 6.12 -3.45 -4.49
C ARG A 232 5.62 -3.23 -3.08
N LEU A 233 4.42 -3.69 -2.79
CA LEU A 233 3.81 -3.66 -1.47
C LEU A 233 3.60 -5.11 -0.99
N THR A 234 4.25 -5.47 0.11
CA THR A 234 4.08 -6.79 0.75
C THR A 234 3.35 -6.61 2.06
N THR A 235 2.36 -7.46 2.35
CA THR A 235 1.60 -7.39 3.61
C THR A 235 1.38 -8.78 4.20
N LYS A 236 1.38 -8.89 5.53
CA LYS A 236 0.80 -10.02 6.24
C LYS A 236 -0.71 -10.05 6.02
N LEU A 237 -1.27 -11.25 5.95
CA LEU A 237 -2.70 -11.46 5.90
C LEU A 237 -3.24 -11.65 7.31
N ILE A 238 -4.52 -11.32 7.50
CA ILE A 238 -5.18 -11.54 8.79
C ILE A 238 -5.46 -13.04 8.95
N ASP A 239 -4.87 -13.65 9.98
CA ASP A 239 -5.12 -15.04 10.36
C ASP A 239 -6.44 -15.16 11.14
N GLY A 240 -7.53 -15.33 10.40
CA GLY A 240 -8.85 -15.50 10.96
C GLY A 240 -9.85 -16.04 9.96
N THR A 241 -10.91 -16.67 10.48
CA THR A 241 -12.02 -17.16 9.67
C THR A 241 -13.01 -16.02 9.42
N PHE A 242 -13.14 -15.59 8.17
CA PHE A 242 -14.17 -14.62 7.80
C PHE A 242 -15.57 -15.24 7.99
N PRO A 243 -16.56 -14.50 8.50
CA PRO A 243 -17.89 -15.05 8.75
C PRO A 243 -18.59 -15.53 7.47
N GLU A 244 -19.52 -16.48 7.64
CA GLU A 244 -20.41 -17.02 6.60
C GLU A 244 -21.39 -15.95 6.07
N TYR A 245 -20.87 -15.01 5.28
CA TYR A 245 -21.60 -13.82 4.85
C TYR A 245 -22.81 -14.12 3.96
N LYS A 246 -22.81 -15.24 3.23
CA LYS A 246 -23.93 -15.65 2.38
C LYS A 246 -25.22 -15.85 3.19
N ARG A 247 -25.12 -16.10 4.50
CA ARG A 247 -26.27 -16.25 5.41
C ARG A 247 -26.97 -14.93 5.74
N VAL A 248 -26.27 -13.80 5.65
CA VAL A 248 -26.83 -12.48 5.97
C VAL A 248 -27.39 -11.74 4.76
N ILE A 249 -27.15 -12.23 3.54
CA ILE A 249 -27.70 -11.66 2.31
C ILE A 249 -29.17 -12.12 2.17
N PRO A 250 -30.16 -11.21 2.23
CA PRO A 250 -31.58 -11.57 2.12
C PRO A 250 -31.90 -12.16 0.73
N LYS A 251 -32.59 -13.31 0.70
CA LYS A 251 -32.96 -14.00 -0.56
C LYS A 251 -34.43 -13.80 -0.97
N GLY A 252 -35.25 -13.20 -0.13
CA GLY A 252 -36.71 -13.16 -0.28
C GLY A 252 -37.31 -11.77 -0.14
N ASN A 253 -36.57 -10.71 -0.45
CA ASN A 253 -37.12 -9.35 -0.41
C ASN A 253 -38.16 -9.20 -1.53
N ASP A 254 -39.42 -9.01 -1.14
CA ASP A 254 -40.59 -8.87 -2.04
C ASP A 254 -40.89 -7.40 -2.38
N LYS A 255 -40.37 -6.46 -1.59
CA LYS A 255 -40.53 -5.02 -1.78
C LYS A 255 -39.33 -4.44 -2.51
N ILE A 256 -39.51 -4.17 -3.80
CA ILE A 256 -38.48 -3.61 -4.68
C ILE A 256 -38.78 -2.14 -4.93
N ILE A 257 -37.79 -1.29 -4.69
CA ILE A 257 -37.83 0.13 -5.01
C ILE A 257 -36.70 0.42 -6.00
N SER A 258 -37.02 1.10 -7.11
CA SER A 258 -36.05 1.57 -8.09
C SER A 258 -36.06 3.10 -8.10
N VAL A 259 -34.91 3.69 -7.83
CA VAL A 259 -34.74 5.15 -7.70
C VAL A 259 -33.41 5.57 -8.30
N SER A 260 -33.34 6.84 -8.72
CA SER A 260 -32.07 7.44 -9.16
C SER A 260 -31.11 7.56 -7.99
N VAL A 261 -29.89 7.04 -8.16
CA VAL A 261 -28.81 7.09 -7.17
C VAL A 261 -28.51 8.54 -6.77
N ASN A 262 -28.38 9.43 -7.75
CA ASN A 262 -28.04 10.84 -7.51
C ASN A 262 -29.13 11.56 -6.70
N LEU A 263 -30.41 11.30 -7.02
CA LEU A 263 -31.52 11.93 -6.29
C LEU A 263 -31.63 11.39 -4.86
N LEU A 264 -31.51 10.07 -4.67
CA LEU A 264 -31.58 9.48 -3.34
C LEU A 264 -30.42 9.96 -2.47
N SER A 265 -29.19 9.98 -2.99
CA SER A 265 -28.02 10.46 -2.24
C SER A 265 -28.21 11.90 -1.80
N ALA A 266 -28.57 12.81 -2.72
CA ALA A 266 -28.79 14.22 -2.40
C ALA A 266 -29.89 14.42 -1.36
N ALA A 267 -30.98 13.64 -1.44
CA ALA A 267 -32.06 13.70 -0.46
C ALA A 267 -31.63 13.21 0.94
N VAL A 268 -30.84 12.14 1.02
CA VAL A 268 -30.29 11.63 2.28
C VAL A 268 -29.32 12.65 2.89
N ASP A 269 -28.43 13.23 2.07
CA ASP A 269 -27.45 14.22 2.53
C ASP A 269 -28.12 15.47 3.11
N LEU A 270 -29.22 15.94 2.50
CA LEU A 270 -30.02 17.06 3.00
C LEU A 270 -30.65 16.78 4.37
N CYS A 271 -31.08 15.54 4.63
CA CYS A 271 -31.70 15.15 5.90
C CYS A 271 -30.69 14.95 7.04
N GLN A 272 -29.38 14.89 6.74
CA GLN A 272 -28.31 14.71 7.73
C GLN A 272 -27.72 16.03 8.25
N GLN A 273 -28.08 17.17 7.65
CA GLN A 273 -27.73 18.52 8.11
C GLN A 273 -28.75 19.05 9.12
#